data_AF-A0A7K1AYG7-F1
#
_entry.id   AF-A0A7K1AYG7-F1
#
_cell.length_a   1.000
_cell.length_b   1.000
_cell.length_c   1.000
_cell.angle_alpha   90.00
_cell.angle_beta   90.00
_cell.angle_gamma   90.00
#
_symmetry.space_group_name_H-M   'P 1'
#
loop_
_entity.id
_entity.type
_entity.pdbx_description
1 polymer ?
#
loop_
_entity_poly.entity_id
_entity_poly.type
_entity_poly.pdbx_seq_one_letter_code
_entity_poly.pdbx_strand_id
1 'polypeptide(L)'
;MNAPSFDSLLSPGHIAGLELSNRVLMPAMDMNLCVDGEMSDGEIAHYSARAAGGTAMVITGTGAVAWPVGATSLHQPAFSDDRFIPGIRRLADSVHAAGGKLCMQLCHHGKTASVDVAQGRPQLVPSLLEGQMDMSALRD
;
A
#
# COMPACT_ATOMS: atom_id res chain seq x y z
N MET A 1 -6.50 -36.95 15.14
CA MET A 1 -7.39 -35.89 14.62
C MET A 1 -6.93 -35.58 13.21
N ASN A 2 -7.81 -35.65 12.20
CA ASN A 2 -7.46 -35.18 10.86
C ASN A 2 -7.31 -33.67 10.90
N ALA A 3 -6.19 -33.15 10.40
CA ALA A 3 -6.01 -31.72 10.24
C ALA A 3 -7.08 -31.16 9.27
N PRO A 4 -7.56 -29.93 9.48
CA PRO A 4 -8.47 -29.30 8.52
C PRO A 4 -7.78 -29.19 7.15
N SER A 5 -8.52 -29.52 6.09
CA SER A 5 -8.06 -29.28 4.71
C SER A 5 -8.45 -27.87 4.26
N PHE A 6 -7.55 -27.20 3.54
CA PHE A 6 -7.74 -25.86 2.99
C PHE A 6 -7.79 -25.85 1.46
N ASP A 7 -8.22 -26.94 0.84
CA ASP A 7 -8.18 -27.14 -0.63
C ASP A 7 -8.82 -25.99 -1.41
N SER A 8 -9.96 -25.47 -0.95
CA SER A 8 -10.63 -24.34 -1.62
C SER A 8 -9.77 -23.06 -1.59
N LEU A 9 -9.14 -22.76 -0.45
CA LEU A 9 -8.27 -21.59 -0.28
C LEU A 9 -6.97 -21.72 -1.08
N LEU A 10 -6.40 -22.93 -1.10
CA LEU A 10 -5.11 -23.21 -1.75
C LEU A 10 -5.24 -23.56 -3.24
N SER A 11 -6.46 -23.77 -3.73
CA SER A 11 -6.73 -23.94 -5.17
C SER A 11 -6.55 -22.64 -5.95
N PRO A 12 -6.15 -22.71 -7.24
CA PRO A 12 -6.09 -21.53 -8.10
C PRO A 12 -7.38 -20.73 -8.15
N GLY A 13 -7.24 -19.43 -8.43
CA GLY A 13 -8.33 -18.47 -8.51
C GLY A 13 -8.12 -17.47 -9.63
N HIS A 14 -9.15 -16.67 -9.91
CA HIS A 14 -9.11 -15.63 -10.93
C HIS A 14 -9.70 -14.32 -10.39
N ILE A 15 -9.09 -13.20 -10.75
CA ILE A 15 -9.66 -11.87 -10.60
C ILE A 15 -9.75 -11.26 -12.00
N ALA A 16 -10.96 -11.18 -12.55
CA ALA A 16 -11.18 -10.89 -13.97
C ALA A 16 -10.30 -11.81 -14.85
N GLY A 17 -9.39 -11.26 -15.66
CA GLY A 17 -8.45 -12.01 -16.50
C GLY A 17 -7.12 -12.39 -15.82
N LEU A 18 -6.92 -12.06 -14.54
CA LEU A 18 -5.69 -12.37 -13.81
C LEU A 18 -5.79 -13.73 -13.12
N GLU A 19 -4.93 -14.67 -13.53
CA GLU A 19 -4.77 -15.96 -12.86
C GLU A 19 -3.92 -15.84 -11.59
N LEU A 20 -4.37 -16.51 -10.52
CA LEU A 20 -3.71 -16.58 -9.22
C LEU A 20 -3.45 -18.04 -8.85
N SER A 21 -2.25 -18.32 -8.32
CA SER A 21 -1.83 -19.68 -7.93
C SER A 21 -2.64 -20.25 -6.76
N ASN A 22 -3.22 -19.38 -5.93
CA ASN A 22 -4.13 -19.68 -4.84
C ASN A 22 -4.99 -18.44 -4.50
N ARG A 23 -5.81 -18.52 -3.44
CA ARG A 23 -6.71 -17.44 -3.01
C ARG A 23 -6.22 -16.71 -1.75
N VAL A 24 -4.93 -16.83 -1.43
CA VAL A 24 -4.30 -16.14 -0.30
C VAL A 24 -3.67 -14.85 -0.80
N LEU A 25 -4.23 -13.73 -0.36
CA LEU A 25 -3.79 -12.39 -0.73
C LEU A 25 -3.29 -11.68 0.53
N MET A 26 -2.16 -10.97 0.42
CA MET A 26 -1.75 -10.03 1.45
C MET A 26 -2.48 -8.70 1.22
N PRO A 27 -3.31 -8.23 2.18
CA PRO A 27 -3.98 -6.94 2.06
C PRO A 27 -2.96 -5.80 2.10
N ALA A 28 -3.40 -4.61 1.73
CA ALA A 28 -2.56 -3.42 1.81
C ALA A 28 -2.15 -3.15 3.26
N MET A 29 -0.84 -2.99 3.48
CA MET A 29 -0.27 -2.70 4.79
C MET A 29 0.87 -1.69 4.63
N ASP A 30 0.73 -0.54 5.27
CA ASP A 30 1.78 0.48 5.27
C ASP A 30 2.94 0.07 6.17
N MET A 31 4.13 0.00 5.58
CA MET A 31 5.37 -0.29 6.31
C MET A 31 6.09 0.97 6.79
N ASN A 32 5.76 2.13 6.23
CA ASN A 32 6.45 3.40 6.48
C ASN A 32 7.98 3.31 6.30
N LEU A 33 8.46 2.57 5.29
CA LEU A 33 9.88 2.41 5.02
C LEU A 33 10.36 3.21 3.79
N CYS A 34 9.47 3.90 3.08
CA CYS A 34 9.85 4.70 1.93
C CYS A 34 10.61 5.96 2.36
N VAL A 35 11.47 6.45 1.48
CA VAL A 35 12.22 7.70 1.67
C VAL A 35 11.82 8.63 0.53
N ASP A 36 11.26 9.79 0.86
CA ASP A 36 10.76 10.76 -0.13
C ASP A 36 9.79 10.16 -1.17
N GLY A 37 8.97 9.19 -0.74
CA GLY A 37 8.03 8.48 -1.60
C GLY A 37 8.63 7.31 -2.40
N GLU A 38 9.95 7.14 -2.39
CA GLU A 38 10.66 6.10 -3.12
C GLU A 38 10.61 4.76 -2.38
N MET A 39 10.38 3.67 -3.14
CA MET A 39 10.44 2.31 -2.62
C MET A 39 11.84 2.00 -2.10
N SER A 40 11.95 1.72 -0.81
CA SER A 40 13.22 1.31 -0.19
C SER A 40 13.47 -0.19 -0.37
N ASP A 41 14.72 -0.61 -0.20
CA ASP A 41 15.09 -2.03 -0.25
C ASP A 41 14.38 -2.84 0.85
N GLY A 42 14.11 -2.23 2.00
CA GLY A 42 13.35 -2.85 3.09
C GLY A 42 11.89 -3.10 2.71
N GLU A 43 11.24 -2.13 2.06
CA GLU A 43 9.88 -2.27 1.53
C GLU A 43 9.82 -3.38 0.46
N ILE A 44 10.80 -3.42 -0.46
CA ILE A 44 10.89 -4.46 -1.50
C ILE A 44 11.11 -5.84 -0.89
N ALA A 45 12.05 -5.97 0.05
CA ALA A 45 12.32 -7.24 0.73
C ALA A 45 11.09 -7.75 1.49
N HIS A 46 10.32 -6.84 2.10
CA HIS A 46 9.09 -7.18 2.81
C HIS A 46 8.08 -7.89 1.91
N TYR A 47 7.71 -7.30 0.77
CA TYR A 47 6.72 -7.87 -0.15
C TYR A 47 7.24 -9.12 -0.85
N SER A 48 8.52 -9.12 -1.24
CA SER A 48 9.17 -10.27 -1.87
C SER A 48 9.12 -11.51 -0.98
N ALA A 49 9.35 -11.33 0.33
CA ALA A 49 9.24 -12.41 1.31
C ALA A 49 7.81 -12.99 1.43
N ARG A 50 6.76 -12.16 1.28
CA ARG A 50 5.36 -12.66 1.33
C ARG A 50 4.98 -13.40 0.05
N ALA A 51 5.45 -12.92 -1.10
CA ALA A 51 5.30 -13.65 -2.36
C ALA A 51 6.01 -15.02 -2.27
N ALA A 52 7.27 -15.05 -1.82
CA ALA A 52 8.04 -16.28 -1.63
C ALA A 52 7.42 -17.23 -0.58
N GLY A 53 6.69 -16.68 0.40
CA GLY A 53 5.92 -17.45 1.39
C GLY A 53 4.63 -18.08 0.84
N GLY A 54 4.28 -17.86 -0.43
CA GLY A 54 3.16 -18.50 -1.11
C GLY A 54 1.90 -17.65 -1.23
N THR A 55 1.94 -16.34 -0.93
CA THR A 55 0.81 -15.46 -1.28
C THR A 55 0.70 -15.32 -2.79
N ALA A 56 -0.49 -15.52 -3.35
CA ALA A 56 -0.67 -15.42 -4.79
C ALA A 56 -0.59 -13.96 -5.27
N MET A 57 -0.97 -13.01 -4.41
CA MET A 57 -0.85 -11.58 -4.69
C MET A 57 -0.55 -10.81 -3.41
N VAL A 58 0.30 -9.80 -3.54
CA VAL A 58 0.56 -8.80 -2.50
C VAL A 58 0.02 -7.45 -2.96
N ILE A 59 -0.63 -6.73 -2.04
CA ILE A 59 -1.09 -5.36 -2.25
C ILE A 59 -0.14 -4.43 -1.49
N THR A 60 0.41 -3.41 -2.16
CA THR A 60 1.27 -2.42 -1.49
C THR A 60 0.51 -1.68 -0.40
N GLY A 61 1.24 -1.01 0.50
CA GLY A 61 0.72 0.09 1.29
C GLY A 61 0.10 1.19 0.42
N THR A 62 -0.54 2.14 1.08
CA THR A 62 -1.21 3.28 0.44
C THR A 62 -0.17 4.15 -0.26
N GLY A 63 -0.19 4.14 -1.60
CA GLY A 63 0.68 4.98 -2.38
C GLY A 63 -0.02 6.27 -2.80
N ALA A 64 0.60 7.39 -2.46
CA ALA A 64 0.03 8.71 -2.69
C ALA A 64 0.00 9.05 -4.18
N VAL A 65 -1.20 9.35 -4.71
CA VAL A 65 -1.44 9.71 -6.12
C VAL A 65 -1.01 11.14 -6.46
N ALA A 66 -0.72 11.97 -5.46
CA ALA A 66 -0.28 13.35 -5.62
C ALA A 66 0.84 13.70 -4.65
N TRP A 67 1.74 12.74 -4.36
CA TRP A 67 2.77 12.90 -3.33
C TRP A 67 3.55 14.23 -3.47
N PRO A 68 3.78 14.98 -2.37
CA PRO A 68 3.38 14.67 -0.99
C PRO A 68 1.98 15.18 -0.61
N VAL A 69 1.20 15.75 -1.54
CA VAL A 69 -0.18 16.21 -1.28
C VAL A 69 -1.10 15.02 -1.05
N GLY A 70 -2.02 15.13 -0.09
CA GLY A 70 -2.97 14.06 0.24
C GLY A 70 -2.34 12.87 0.97
N ALA A 71 -1.11 13.00 1.46
CA ALA A 71 -0.36 11.97 2.15
C ALA A 71 -0.61 12.01 3.68
N THR A 72 -0.70 10.83 4.32
CA THR A 72 -0.66 10.69 5.80
C THR A 72 0.76 10.53 6.35
N SER A 73 1.75 10.23 5.51
CA SER A 73 3.15 10.04 5.92
C SER A 73 4.09 10.38 4.78
N LEU A 74 5.23 11.01 5.08
CA LEU A 74 6.32 11.19 4.11
C LEU A 74 7.06 9.87 3.80
N HIS A 75 6.81 8.83 4.59
CA HIS A 75 7.41 7.49 4.46
C HIS A 75 6.48 6.47 3.78
N GLN A 76 5.34 6.89 3.25
CA GLN A 76 4.50 6.04 2.40
C GLN A 76 5.01 6.05 0.95
N PRO A 77 4.69 5.04 0.13
CA PRO A 77 5.01 5.04 -1.29
C PRO A 77 4.38 6.21 -2.07
N ALA A 78 5.00 6.58 -3.19
CA ALA A 78 4.45 7.59 -4.10
C ALA A 78 4.19 7.00 -5.49
N PHE A 79 3.01 7.30 -6.05
CA PHE A 79 2.55 6.85 -7.37
C PHE A 79 2.10 8.04 -8.23
N SER A 80 2.85 9.14 -8.19
CA SER A 80 2.43 10.45 -8.70
C SER A 80 3.34 11.05 -9.78
N ASP A 81 4.51 10.46 -10.03
CA ASP A 81 5.51 10.95 -10.99
C ASP A 81 6.33 9.77 -11.54
N ASP A 82 6.75 9.86 -12.80
CA ASP A 82 7.52 8.82 -13.47
C ASP A 82 8.87 8.52 -12.79
N ARG A 83 9.41 9.45 -11.99
CA ARG A 83 10.63 9.24 -11.20
C ARG A 83 10.54 8.06 -10.24
N PHE A 84 9.32 7.69 -9.80
CA PHE A 84 9.09 6.56 -8.88
C PHE A 84 9.02 5.20 -9.61
N ILE A 85 8.86 5.19 -10.94
CA ILE A 85 8.72 3.97 -11.75
C ILE A 85 9.89 2.99 -11.54
N PRO A 86 11.17 3.40 -11.49
CA PRO A 86 12.28 2.48 -11.26
C PRO A 86 12.15 1.69 -9.96
N GLY A 87 11.75 2.33 -8.85
CA GLY A 87 11.55 1.66 -7.56
C GLY A 87 10.36 0.70 -7.59
N ILE A 88 9.25 1.12 -8.18
CA ILE A 88 8.04 0.30 -8.37
C ILE A 88 8.34 -0.91 -9.25
N ARG A 89 9.13 -0.73 -10.30
CA ARG A 89 9.56 -1.81 -11.19
C ARG A 89 10.40 -2.84 -10.46
N ARG A 90 11.36 -2.40 -9.63
CA ARG A 90 12.17 -3.33 -8.81
C ARG A 90 11.29 -4.15 -7.86
N LEU A 91 10.28 -3.53 -7.25
CA LEU A 91 9.30 -4.24 -6.43
C LEU A 91 8.53 -5.30 -7.26
N ALA A 92 7.98 -4.91 -8.40
CA ALA A 92 7.22 -5.80 -9.28
C ALA A 92 8.07 -6.97 -9.76
N ASP A 93 9.29 -6.71 -10.25
CA ASP A 93 10.21 -7.72 -10.74
C ASP A 93 10.56 -8.73 -9.63
N SER A 94 10.79 -8.26 -8.40
CA SER A 94 11.11 -9.13 -7.26
C SER A 94 9.91 -10.00 -6.83
N VAL A 95 8.71 -9.42 -6.77
CA VAL A 95 7.46 -10.16 -6.46
C VAL A 95 7.16 -11.22 -7.53
N HIS A 96 7.30 -10.86 -8.81
CA HIS A 96 7.06 -11.78 -9.92
C HIS A 96 8.10 -12.90 -9.97
N ALA A 97 9.38 -12.61 -9.68
CA ALA A 97 10.42 -13.63 -9.58
C ALA A 97 10.13 -14.66 -8.47
N ALA A 98 9.45 -14.25 -7.40
CA ALA A 98 9.00 -15.12 -6.32
C ALA A 98 7.67 -15.86 -6.64
N GLY A 99 7.08 -15.65 -7.81
CA GLY A 99 5.85 -16.32 -8.26
C GLY A 99 4.54 -15.65 -7.82
N GLY A 100 4.60 -14.50 -7.14
CA GLY A 100 3.44 -13.72 -6.75
C GLY A 100 2.99 -12.73 -7.82
N LYS A 101 1.83 -12.09 -7.61
CA LYS A 101 1.37 -10.90 -8.33
C LYS A 101 1.46 -9.66 -7.45
N LEU A 102 1.61 -8.49 -8.06
CA LEU A 102 1.62 -7.20 -7.36
C LEU A 102 0.38 -6.39 -7.72
N CYS A 103 -0.27 -5.80 -6.71
CA CYS A 103 -1.32 -4.80 -6.85
C CYS A 103 -0.91 -3.53 -6.09
N MET A 104 -1.10 -2.36 -6.69
CA MET A 104 -0.78 -1.08 -6.07
C MET A 104 -2.05 -0.42 -5.52
N GLN A 105 -2.04 -0.03 -4.26
CA GLN A 105 -3.15 0.72 -3.67
C GLN A 105 -2.94 2.23 -3.87
N LEU A 106 -3.66 2.81 -4.83
CA LEU A 106 -3.66 4.25 -5.06
C LEU A 106 -4.50 4.98 -4.00
N CYS A 107 -3.95 6.01 -3.36
CA CYS A 107 -4.63 6.70 -2.27
C CYS A 107 -4.46 8.23 -2.31
N HIS A 108 -5.52 8.93 -1.89
CA HIS A 108 -5.50 10.32 -1.42
C HIS A 108 -6.28 10.38 -0.11
N HIS A 109 -5.63 10.81 0.97
CA HIS A 109 -6.18 10.68 2.33
C HIS A 109 -7.19 11.77 2.72
N GLY A 110 -7.32 12.83 1.91
CA GLY A 110 -8.33 13.86 2.08
C GLY A 110 -8.27 14.45 3.49
N LYS A 111 -9.32 14.28 4.30
CA LYS A 111 -9.41 14.79 5.69
C LYS A 111 -8.28 14.29 6.60
N THR A 112 -7.74 13.10 6.35
CA THR A 112 -6.71 12.49 7.21
C THR A 112 -5.30 12.67 6.63
N ALA A 113 -5.12 13.55 5.63
CA ALA A 113 -3.81 13.89 5.08
C ALA A 113 -3.00 14.74 6.07
N SER A 114 -2.43 14.09 7.08
CA SER A 114 -1.66 14.73 8.15
C SER A 114 -0.45 15.51 7.64
N VAL A 115 0.16 15.12 6.52
CA VAL A 115 1.26 15.89 5.91
C VAL A 115 0.76 17.24 5.41
N ASP A 116 -0.43 17.29 4.83
CA ASP A 116 -1.05 18.55 4.40
C ASP A 116 -1.39 19.43 5.61
N VAL A 117 -1.94 18.85 6.68
CA VAL A 117 -2.21 19.58 7.93
C VAL A 117 -0.93 20.18 8.51
N ALA A 118 0.12 19.36 8.63
CA ALA A 118 1.41 19.78 9.19
C ALA A 118 2.09 20.87 8.35
N GLN A 119 1.89 20.87 7.04
CA GLN A 119 2.46 21.86 6.12
C GLN A 119 1.53 23.05 5.85
N GLY A 120 0.38 23.14 6.52
CA GLY A 120 -0.60 24.22 6.30
C GLY A 120 -1.22 24.21 4.90
N ARG A 121 -1.23 23.07 4.21
CA ARG A 121 -1.85 22.91 2.89
C ARG A 121 -3.37 22.71 3.02
N PRO A 122 -4.16 23.20 2.06
CA PRO A 122 -5.60 22.94 2.04
C PRO A 122 -5.91 21.44 2.04
N GLN A 123 -6.82 21.00 2.91
CA GLN A 123 -7.34 19.64 2.86
C GLN A 123 -8.33 19.52 1.69
N LEU A 124 -8.05 18.64 0.74
CA LEU A 124 -8.99 18.33 -0.34
C LEU A 124 -10.05 17.35 0.17
N VAL A 125 -11.19 17.90 0.58
CA VAL A 125 -12.32 17.17 1.16
C VAL A 125 -13.61 17.50 0.40
N PRO A 126 -14.62 16.59 0.37
CA PRO A 126 -15.89 16.86 -0.31
C PRO A 126 -16.66 18.07 0.25
N SER A 127 -16.50 18.35 1.55
CA SER A 127 -17.11 19.48 2.25
C SER A 127 -16.09 20.12 3.18
N LEU A 128 -16.07 21.45 3.24
CA LEU A 128 -15.19 22.18 4.15
C LEU A 128 -15.46 21.78 5.60
N LEU A 129 -14.39 21.68 6.38
CA LEU A 129 -14.49 21.43 7.81
C LEU A 129 -14.90 22.74 8.48
N GLU A 130 -16.13 22.80 8.99
CA GLU A 130 -16.57 23.89 9.87
C GLU A 130 -16.07 23.63 11.30
N GLY A 131 -15.40 24.63 11.89
CA GLY A 131 -14.92 24.59 13.28
C GLY A 131 -13.46 24.19 13.45
N GLN A 132 -12.88 24.53 14.61
CA GLN A 132 -11.57 24.04 15.02
C GLN A 132 -11.66 22.56 15.40
N MET A 133 -10.73 21.72 14.94
CA MET A 133 -10.63 20.35 15.45
C MET A 133 -10.43 20.40 16.96
N ASP A 134 -11.34 19.80 17.71
CA ASP A 134 -11.18 19.61 19.13
C ASP A 134 -10.09 18.56 19.38
N MET A 135 -8.89 19.05 19.63
CA MET A 135 -7.71 18.23 19.95
C MET A 135 -7.71 17.77 21.41
N SER A 136 -8.77 18.05 22.20
CA SER A 136 -8.85 17.58 23.59
C SER A 136 -8.83 16.05 23.69
N ALA A 137 -9.38 15.35 22.70
CA ALA A 137 -9.37 13.89 22.64
C ALA A 137 -8.01 13.26 22.31
N LEU A 138 -6.99 14.06 21.96
CA LEU A 138 -5.61 13.62 21.70
C LEU A 138 -4.66 13.97 22.85
N ARG A 139 -5.20 14.50 23.96
CA ARG A 139 -4.47 14.73 25.20
C ARG A 139 -4.74 13.53 26.10
N ASP A 140 -3.76 12.64 26.21
CA ASP A 140 -3.72 11.63 27.26
C ASP A 140 -3.75 12.30 28.66
#